data_AF-A0A9P1HJF3-F1
#
_entry.id   AF-A0A9P1HJF3-F1
#
_cell.length_a   1.000
_cell.length_b   1.000
_cell.length_c   1.000
_cell.angle_alpha   90.00
_cell.angle_beta   90.00
_cell.angle_gamma   90.00
#
_symmetry.space_group_name_H-M   'P 1'
#
loop_
_entity.id
_entity.type
_entity.pdbx_description
1 polymer ?
#
loop_
_entity_poly.entity_id
_entity_poly.type
_entity_poly.pdbx_seq_one_letter_code
_entity_poly.pdbx_strand_id
1 'polypeptide(L)'
;MNVGFVESSSQHDWNCFIFHDVDLLPLDHRISYSCTESPAHLSSAIDKFNESLPYPHYFGGVCAFTKQDYLSVNGASNRYWGWGGEDDDLYHR
;
A
#
# COMPACT_ATOMS: atom_id res chain seq x y z
N MET A 1 -5.15 -0.83 -7.77
CA MET A 1 -3.83 -0.19 -7.55
C MET A 1 -3.13 0.18 -8.86
N ASN A 2 -2.72 -0.80 -9.69
CA ASN A 2 -1.95 -0.55 -10.94
C ASN A 2 -2.54 0.52 -11.88
N VAL A 3 -3.86 0.47 -12.15
CA VAL A 3 -4.52 1.48 -12.99
C VAL A 3 -4.35 2.88 -12.40
N GLY A 4 -4.57 3.05 -11.10
CA GLY A 4 -4.40 4.33 -10.41
C GLY A 4 -2.97 4.86 -10.52
N PHE A 5 -1.96 3.99 -10.39
CA PHE A 5 -0.55 4.36 -10.59
C PHE A 5 -0.29 4.89 -12.00
N VAL A 6 -0.77 4.19 -13.05
CA VAL A 6 -0.57 4.59 -14.45
C VAL A 6 -1.29 5.90 -14.77
N GLU A 7 -2.58 5.98 -14.44
CA GLU A 7 -3.41 7.13 -14.79
C GLU A 7 -2.98 8.40 -14.06
N SER A 8 -2.62 8.31 -12.77
CA SER A 8 -2.15 9.50 -12.03
C SER A 8 -0.76 9.96 -12.50
N SER A 9 0.12 9.01 -12.86
CA SER A 9 1.44 9.32 -13.43
C SER A 9 1.36 10.03 -14.79
N SER A 10 0.25 9.85 -15.53
CA SER A 10 0.02 10.58 -16.79
C SER A 10 -0.38 12.04 -16.56
N GLN A 11 -0.90 12.36 -15.37
CA GLN A 11 -1.41 13.70 -15.04
C GLN A 11 -0.34 14.58 -14.39
N HIS A 12 0.55 13.99 -13.60
CA HIS A 12 1.65 14.70 -12.95
C HIS A 12 2.82 13.75 -12.62
N ASP A 13 4.00 14.32 -12.40
CA ASP A 13 5.20 13.55 -12.02
C ASP A 13 5.21 13.28 -10.51
N TRP A 14 4.31 12.40 -10.09
CA TRP A 14 4.22 11.95 -8.71
C TRP A 14 5.40 11.04 -8.37
N ASN A 15 6.07 11.34 -7.26
CA ASN A 15 7.19 10.52 -6.76
C ASN A 15 6.77 9.58 -5.62
N CYS A 16 5.56 9.72 -5.11
CA CYS A 16 5.02 8.95 -4.00
C CYS A 16 3.58 8.52 -4.27
N PHE A 17 3.28 7.26 -4.02
CA PHE A 17 1.97 6.65 -4.23
C PHE A 17 1.51 6.01 -2.92
N ILE A 18 0.34 6.44 -2.45
CA ILE A 18 -0.34 5.84 -1.31
C ILE A 18 -1.50 5.01 -1.86
N PHE A 19 -1.49 3.71 -1.59
CA PHE A 19 -2.61 2.82 -1.87
C PHE A 19 -3.36 2.61 -0.57
N HIS A 20 -4.67 2.83 -0.61
CA HIS A 20 -5.45 3.00 0.59
C HIS A 20 -6.86 2.45 0.41
N ASP A 21 -7.24 1.49 1.24
CA ASP A 21 -8.61 0.98 1.31
C ASP A 21 -9.57 2.06 1.83
N VAL A 22 -10.67 2.29 1.12
CA VAL A 22 -11.58 3.42 1.39
C VAL A 22 -12.24 3.38 2.78
N ASP A 23 -12.25 2.23 3.44
CA ASP A 23 -12.88 1.97 4.74
C ASP A 23 -11.92 2.06 5.93
N LEU A 24 -10.65 2.43 5.71
CA LEU A 24 -9.70 2.71 6.78
C LEU A 24 -9.60 4.23 7.04
N LEU A 25 -9.49 4.61 8.32
CA LEU A 25 -9.28 6.01 8.70
C LEU A 25 -8.12 6.07 9.71
N PRO A 26 -7.11 6.93 9.49
CA PRO A 26 -6.04 7.11 10.46
C PRO A 26 -6.58 7.79 11.71
N LEU A 27 -6.36 7.18 12.88
CA LEU A 27 -6.80 7.73 14.17
C LEU A 27 -5.80 8.73 14.78
N ASP A 28 -4.61 8.82 14.20
CA ASP A 28 -3.53 9.69 14.67
C ASP A 28 -2.94 10.49 13.51
N HIS A 29 -2.92 11.82 13.65
CA HIS A 29 -2.36 12.76 12.67
C HIS A 29 -0.84 12.58 12.47
N ARG A 30 -0.16 11.86 13.35
CA ARG A 30 1.26 11.50 13.22
C ARG A 30 1.49 10.39 12.19
N ILE A 31 0.44 9.72 11.72
CA ILE A 31 0.50 8.75 10.63
C ILE A 31 0.67 9.54 9.33
N SER A 32 1.92 9.71 8.88
CA SER A 32 2.24 10.49 7.70
C SER A 32 1.90 9.74 6.41
N TYR A 33 1.13 10.38 5.54
CA TYR A 33 0.79 9.86 4.21
C TYR A 33 1.86 10.30 3.21
N SER A 34 3.06 9.79 3.44
CA SER A 34 4.26 10.10 2.69
C SER A 34 5.12 8.86 2.54
N CYS A 35 5.89 8.80 1.47
CA CYS A 35 6.83 7.73 1.24
C CYS A 35 8.11 7.96 2.06
N THR A 36 8.74 6.86 2.46
CA THR A 36 10.06 6.83 3.12
C THR A 36 11.10 6.24 2.16
N GLU A 37 12.30 5.92 2.65
CA GLU A 37 13.37 5.27 1.87
C GLU A 37 13.05 3.83 1.45
N SER A 38 11.97 3.24 1.97
CA SER A 38 11.52 1.88 1.62
C SER A 38 9.99 1.84 1.64
N PRO A 39 9.35 0.84 1.00
CA PRO A 39 7.91 0.68 1.08
C PRO A 39 7.43 0.66 2.53
N ALA A 40 6.39 1.45 2.83
CA ALA A 40 5.89 1.62 4.20
C ALA A 40 4.48 1.07 4.34
N HIS A 41 4.22 0.32 5.41
CA HIS A 41 2.89 -0.11 5.82
C HIS A 41 2.33 0.91 6.83
N LEU A 42 1.27 1.62 6.45
CA LEU A 42 0.69 2.73 7.22
C LEU A 42 -0.48 2.31 8.12
N SER A 43 -1.02 1.10 7.93
CA SER A 43 -2.14 0.53 8.69
C SER A 43 -1.73 -0.64 9.58
N SER A 44 -0.62 -0.51 10.30
CA SER A 44 -0.05 -1.59 11.12
C SER A 44 -0.86 -1.95 12.38
N ALA A 45 -1.77 -1.06 12.81
CA ALA A 45 -2.64 -1.27 13.97
C ALA A 45 -4.06 -0.83 13.61
N ILE A 46 -4.91 -1.78 13.21
CA ILE A 46 -6.32 -1.52 12.91
C ILE A 46 -7.22 -2.20 13.94
N ASP A 47 -8.37 -1.58 14.24
CA ASP A 47 -9.34 -2.02 15.25
C ASP A 47 -9.87 -3.44 14.99
N LYS A 48 -10.10 -3.79 13.72
CA LYS A 48 -10.53 -5.12 13.27
C LYS A 48 -9.59 -6.25 13.70
N PHE A 49 -8.32 -5.93 13.93
CA PHE A 49 -7.28 -6.86 14.36
C PHE A 49 -6.77 -6.56 15.78
N ASN A 50 -7.60 -5.93 16.62
CA ASN A 50 -7.25 -5.54 17.98
C ASN A 50 -5.96 -4.71 18.03
N GLU A 51 -5.82 -3.76 17.12
CA GLU A 51 -4.70 -2.82 17.05
C GLU A 51 -3.33 -3.53 16.92
N SER A 52 -3.34 -4.74 16.36
CA SER A 52 -2.16 -5.58 16.19
C SER A 52 -2.08 -6.11 14.77
N LEU A 53 -0.86 -6.36 14.28
CA LEU A 53 -0.67 -7.03 13.00
C LEU A 53 -1.21 -8.47 13.06
N PRO A 54 -2.00 -8.92 12.06
CA PRO A 54 -2.43 -10.30 11.95
C PRO A 54 -1.24 -11.29 11.90
N TYR A 55 -0.17 -10.90 11.22
CA TYR A 55 1.09 -11.62 11.11
C TYR A 55 2.24 -10.67 10.68
N PRO A 56 3.52 -11.02 10.89
CA PRO A 56 4.65 -10.11 10.69
C PRO A 56 4.82 -9.54 9.28
N HIS A 57 4.32 -10.24 8.26
CA HIS A 57 4.46 -9.89 6.85
C HIS A 57 3.18 -9.27 6.26
N TYR A 58 2.20 -8.96 7.10
CA TYR A 58 0.94 -8.35 6.65
C TYR A 58 1.19 -6.94 6.10
N PHE A 59 0.77 -6.70 4.86
CA PHE A 59 1.04 -5.47 4.11
C PHE A 59 -0.21 -4.87 3.42
N GLY A 60 -1.40 -5.31 3.83
CA GLY A 60 -2.68 -4.83 3.30
C GLY A 60 -3.20 -3.56 3.96
N GLY A 61 -4.35 -3.05 3.48
CA GLY A 61 -4.99 -1.85 4.01
C GLY A 61 -4.43 -0.56 3.41
N VAL A 62 -3.34 -0.05 3.97
CA VAL A 62 -2.71 1.20 3.54
C VAL A 62 -1.20 1.04 3.43
N CYS A 63 -0.66 1.21 2.23
CA CYS A 63 0.77 1.15 1.96
C CYS A 63 1.26 2.31 1.09
N ALA A 64 2.53 2.67 1.27
CA ALA A 64 3.19 3.76 0.56
C ALA A 64 4.39 3.22 -0.24
N PHE A 65 4.49 3.63 -1.51
CA PHE A 65 5.60 3.31 -2.38
C PHE A 65 6.13 4.56 -3.06
N THR A 66 7.46 4.70 -3.11
CA THR A 66 8.05 5.62 -4.07
C THR A 66 7.74 5.13 -5.49
N LYS A 67 7.75 6.05 -6.47
CA LYS A 67 7.62 5.68 -7.89
C LYS A 67 8.64 4.60 -8.28
N GLN A 68 9.87 4.73 -7.79
CA GLN A 68 10.97 3.83 -8.09
C GLN A 68 10.74 2.43 -7.50
N ASP A 69 10.29 2.34 -6.25
CA ASP A 69 10.01 1.06 -5.59
C ASP A 69 8.84 0.33 -6.25
N TYR A 70 7.77 1.05 -6.60
CA TYR A 70 6.62 0.42 -7.25
C TYR A 70 6.97 -0.13 -8.64
N LEU A 71 7.85 0.56 -9.37
CA LEU A 71 8.34 0.08 -10.67
C LEU A 71 9.33 -1.08 -10.54
N SER A 72 10.18 -1.10 -9.51
CA SER A 72 11.18 -2.16 -9.33
C SER A 72 10.54 -3.53 -9.10
N VAL A 73 9.37 -3.55 -8.45
CA VAL A 73 8.56 -4.77 -8.20
C VAL A 73 7.56 -5.10 -9.33
N ASN A 74 7.57 -4.31 -10.42
CA ASN A 74 6.62 -4.39 -11.53
C ASN A 74 5.15 -4.26 -11.06
N GLY A 75 4.91 -3.35 -10.11
CA GLY A 75 3.60 -3.09 -9.51
C GLY A 75 2.96 -4.30 -8.82
N ALA A 76 1.67 -4.19 -8.52
CA ALA A 76 0.90 -5.28 -7.93
C ALA A 76 0.57 -6.37 -8.97
N SER A 77 0.29 -7.60 -8.52
CA SER A 77 -0.17 -8.66 -9.42
C SER A 77 -1.56 -8.38 -10.01
N ASN A 78 -1.73 -8.63 -11.31
CA ASN A 78 -3.04 -8.57 -12.00
C ASN A 78 -3.74 -9.95 -12.05
N ARG A 79 -3.26 -10.95 -11.30
CA ARG A 79 -3.79 -12.32 -11.34
C ARG A 79 -4.78 -12.64 -10.21
N TYR A 80 -4.88 -11.76 -9.22
CA TYR A 80 -5.83 -11.91 -8.12
C TYR A 80 -7.19 -11.34 -8.54
N TRP A 81 -8.20 -12.21 -8.54
CA TRP A 81 -9.59 -11.88 -8.84
C TRP A 81 -10.45 -12.29 -7.66
N GLY A 82 -11.02 -11.31 -6.95
CA GLY A 82 -11.69 -11.53 -5.66
C GLY A 82 -10.75 -11.24 -4.49
N TRP A 83 -11.05 -11.81 -3.33
CA TRP A 83 -10.32 -11.55 -2.09
C TRP A 83 -9.17 -12.53 -1.86
N GLY A 84 -7.98 -12.00 -1.56
CA GLY A 84 -6.93 -12.72 -0.83
C GLY A 84 -5.64 -12.96 -1.61
N GLY A 85 -4.51 -12.72 -0.93
CA GLY A 85 -3.15 -13.06 -1.35
C GLY A 85 -2.44 -12.01 -2.22
N GLU A 86 -3.14 -10.98 -2.68
CA GLU A 86 -2.57 -9.90 -3.49
C GLU A 86 -1.60 -9.02 -2.70
N ASP A 87 -1.92 -8.72 -1.44
CA ASP A 87 -1.06 -7.93 -0.56
C ASP A 87 0.16 -8.74 -0.09
N ASP A 88 -0.01 -10.05 0.12
CA ASP A 88 1.09 -10.96 0.44
C ASP A 88 2.03 -11.12 -0.76
N ASP A 89 1.49 -11.25 -1.98
CA ASP A 89 2.28 -11.23 -3.22
C ASP A 89 3.05 -9.92 -3.37
N LEU A 90 2.43 -8.79 -3.02
CA LEU A 90 3.09 -7.49 -3.07
C LEU A 90 4.20 -7.36 -2.02
N TYR A 91 4.02 -7.89 -0.81
CA TYR A 91 5.09 -7.97 0.21
C TYR A 91 6.29 -8.82 -0.25
N HIS A 92 6.02 -9.88 -1.02
CA HIS A 92 7.05 -10.82 -1.49
C HIS A 92 7.91 -10.29 -2.64
N ARG A 93 7.50 -9.21 -3.31
CA ARG A 93 8.23 -8.63 -4.45
C ARG A 93 9.23 -7.58 -4.00
#